data_AF-A0A2U8TK99-F1
#
_entry.id   AF-A0A2U8TK99-F1
#
_cell.length_a   1.000
_cell.length_b   1.000
_cell.length_c   1.000
_cell.angle_alpha   90.00
_cell.angle_beta   90.00
_cell.angle_gamma   90.00
#
_symmetry.space_group_name_H-M   'P 1'
#
loop_
_entity.id
_entity.type
_entity.pdbx_description
1 polymer ?
#
loop_
_entity_poly.entity_id
_entity_poly.type
_entity_poly.pdbx_seq_one_letter_code
_entity_poly.pdbx_strand_id
1 'polypeptide(L)'
;MLKPVIPLVLAAAVCSAQADVQVQVLPIPEQLKSLKPVAVAESSLEERKRLDKINTMIRRFNLKKDEKFIYAGEKSPSPSLSLLDVVYKVYPEEAQLMVVKLDIQKGNARVYPVSPQDIQPYTSFAARPYDARVASDILSPGASATRSKAYFKDWYDTYQSSRVKLARKIVASDACETVTNVEFYSFNGDMFTAACGNGMAFSQTPAEIEAEQPIDPVIKKWVVIRPQ
;
A
#
# COMPACT_ATOMS: atom_id res chain seq x y z
N MET A 1 15.26 43.28 -5.90
CA MET A 1 16.16 42.15 -5.61
C MET A 1 15.40 40.85 -5.88
N LEU A 2 15.63 40.25 -7.05
CA LEU A 2 14.95 39.03 -7.49
C LEU A 2 15.61 37.79 -6.86
N LYS A 3 14.79 36.89 -6.30
CA LYS A 3 15.21 35.54 -5.88
C LYS A 3 15.09 34.60 -7.09
N PRO A 4 16.07 33.74 -7.39
CA PRO A 4 15.92 32.78 -8.48
C PRO A 4 15.10 31.58 -7.99
N VAL A 5 14.03 31.28 -8.72
CA VAL A 5 13.31 30.01 -8.68
C VAL A 5 14.04 29.07 -9.62
N ILE A 6 14.55 27.93 -9.13
CA ILE A 6 15.13 26.89 -9.97
C ILE A 6 14.01 25.94 -10.39
N PRO A 7 13.67 25.82 -11.69
CA PRO A 7 12.72 24.84 -12.16
C PRO A 7 13.42 23.48 -12.30
N LEU A 8 12.87 22.44 -11.65
CA LEU A 8 13.23 21.06 -11.96
C LEU A 8 12.50 20.65 -13.25
N VAL A 9 13.20 20.71 -14.37
CA VAL A 9 12.75 20.12 -15.63
C VAL A 9 13.30 18.70 -15.69
N LEU A 10 12.42 17.70 -15.58
CA LEU A 10 12.70 16.36 -16.08
C LEU A 10 12.49 16.38 -17.59
N ALA A 11 13.54 16.11 -18.37
CA ALA A 11 13.42 15.77 -19.79
C ALA A 11 13.97 14.36 -20.00
N ALA A 12 13.13 13.50 -20.55
CA ALA A 12 13.51 12.17 -21.03
C ALA A 12 14.03 12.25 -22.48
N ALA A 13 15.19 11.61 -22.69
CA ALA A 13 15.77 10.98 -23.88
C ALA A 13 15.48 11.53 -25.30
N VAL A 14 16.55 11.89 -26.05
CA VAL A 14 16.84 11.41 -27.43
C VAL A 14 18.37 11.49 -27.67
N CYS A 15 18.91 10.47 -28.34
CA CYS A 15 20.32 10.27 -28.68
C CYS A 15 21.01 11.44 -29.41
N SER A 16 22.35 11.37 -29.37
CA SER A 16 23.39 12.03 -30.17
C SER A 16 24.04 13.29 -29.56
N ALA A 17 25.35 13.15 -29.31
CA ALA A 17 26.34 14.12 -28.83
C ALA A 17 26.02 14.80 -27.49
N GLN A 18 26.52 14.26 -26.37
CA GLN A 18 26.35 14.94 -25.08
C GLN A 18 27.68 15.03 -24.33
N ALA A 19 28.09 16.27 -24.13
CA ALA A 19 29.21 16.68 -23.31
C ALA A 19 29.19 15.95 -21.97
N ASP A 20 30.38 15.57 -21.50
CA ASP A 20 30.64 15.11 -20.14
C ASP A 20 30.19 16.21 -19.15
N VAL A 21 28.90 16.22 -18.81
CA VAL A 21 28.40 16.94 -17.65
C VAL A 21 28.79 16.11 -16.45
N GLN A 22 29.97 16.39 -15.91
CA GLN A 22 30.31 15.96 -14.56
C GLN A 22 29.30 16.60 -13.61
N VAL A 23 28.27 15.83 -13.25
CA VAL A 23 27.36 16.18 -12.17
C VAL A 23 28.18 16.17 -10.89
N GLN A 24 28.62 17.35 -10.43
CA GLN A 24 29.15 17.50 -9.08
C GLN A 24 28.02 17.17 -8.10
N VAL A 25 28.01 15.94 -7.60
CA VAL A 25 27.16 15.54 -6.49
C VAL A 25 27.72 16.25 -5.25
N LEU A 26 27.15 17.42 -4.94
CA LEU A 26 27.46 18.10 -3.69
C LEU A 26 27.13 17.14 -2.52
N PRO A 27 28.04 16.96 -1.55
CA PRO A 27 27.78 16.10 -0.42
C PRO A 27 26.55 16.62 0.34
N ILE A 28 25.69 15.69 0.76
CA ILE A 28 24.54 16.01 1.61
C ILE A 28 25.06 16.79 2.83
N PRO A 29 24.58 18.02 3.07
CA PRO A 29 24.95 18.79 4.25
C PRO A 29 24.84 17.95 5.51
N GLU A 30 25.85 18.00 6.39
CA GLU A 30 25.91 17.22 7.64
C GLU A 30 24.62 17.32 8.46
N GLN A 31 24.01 18.51 8.49
CA GLN A 31 22.75 18.81 9.18
C GLN A 31 21.54 18.03 8.64
N LEU A 32 21.60 17.53 7.40
CA LEU A 32 20.56 16.70 6.80
C LEU A 32 20.83 15.20 7.01
N LYS A 33 22.08 14.80 7.28
CA LYS A 33 22.44 13.38 7.51
C LYS A 33 21.86 12.84 8.83
N SER A 34 21.55 13.71 9.78
CA SER A 34 20.99 13.34 11.09
C SER A 34 19.46 13.41 11.17
N LEU A 35 18.78 13.92 10.13
CA LEU A 35 17.33 14.05 10.16
C LEU A 35 16.66 12.70 9.94
N LYS A 36 16.02 12.20 10.99
CA LYS A 36 15.20 10.99 10.92
C LYS A 36 13.78 11.34 10.47
N PRO A 37 13.23 10.63 9.49
CA PRO A 37 11.81 10.73 9.17
C PRO A 37 10.97 10.40 10.41
N VAL A 38 9.91 11.18 10.64
CA VAL A 38 8.94 10.95 11.70
C VAL A 38 7.56 10.71 11.09
N ALA A 39 6.81 9.80 11.70
CA ALA A 39 5.44 9.53 11.33
C ALA A 39 4.54 10.61 11.96
N VAL A 40 3.86 11.39 11.14
CA VAL A 40 2.92 12.43 11.58
C VAL A 40 1.53 12.04 11.10
N ALA A 41 0.55 12.14 11.98
CA ALA A 41 -0.85 11.91 11.64
C ALA A 41 -1.31 12.84 10.51
N GLU A 42 -2.18 12.33 9.64
CA GLU A 42 -2.89 13.14 8.65
C GLU A 42 -3.63 14.29 9.37
N SER A 43 -3.48 15.52 8.86
CA SER A 43 -4.24 16.65 9.38
C SER A 43 -5.70 16.59 8.94
N SER A 44 -6.62 17.22 9.68
CA SER A 44 -8.05 17.24 9.32
C SER A 44 -8.33 17.81 7.92
N LEU A 45 -7.48 18.74 7.45
CA LEU A 45 -7.58 19.29 6.09
C LEU A 45 -7.19 18.25 5.02
N GLU A 46 -6.14 17.46 5.28
CA GLU A 46 -5.69 16.40 4.39
C GLU A 46 -6.71 15.28 4.33
N GLU A 47 -7.23 14.87 5.49
CA GLU A 47 -8.30 13.88 5.61
C GLU A 47 -9.52 14.31 4.81
N ARG A 48 -10.00 15.55 4.99
CA ARG A 48 -11.15 16.07 4.22
C ARG A 48 -10.88 16.01 2.72
N LYS A 49 -9.70 16.46 2.25
CA LYS A 49 -9.35 16.41 0.83
C LYS A 49 -9.34 14.98 0.28
N ARG A 50 -8.83 14.02 1.05
CA ARG A 50 -8.80 12.61 0.67
C ARG A 50 -10.21 12.03 0.58
N LEU A 51 -11.05 12.28 1.58
CA LEU A 51 -12.45 11.83 1.60
C LEU A 51 -13.27 12.47 0.46
N ASP A 52 -13.03 13.73 0.13
CA ASP A 52 -13.68 14.41 -1.01
C ASP A 52 -13.30 13.77 -2.35
N LYS A 53 -12.02 13.40 -2.54
CA LYS A 53 -11.58 12.65 -3.72
C LYS A 53 -12.27 11.29 -3.81
N ILE A 54 -12.34 10.55 -2.70
CA ILE A 54 -13.03 9.26 -2.63
C ILE A 54 -14.51 9.41 -3.00
N ASN A 55 -15.21 10.39 -2.42
CA ASN A 55 -16.60 10.67 -2.73
C ASN A 55 -16.81 11.06 -4.20
N THR A 56 -15.87 11.82 -4.76
CA THR A 56 -15.88 12.16 -6.20
C THR A 56 -15.75 10.91 -7.07
N MET A 57 -14.83 9.99 -6.73
CA MET A 57 -14.67 8.74 -7.48
C MET A 57 -15.92 7.86 -7.37
N ILE A 58 -16.52 7.78 -6.18
CA ILE A 58 -17.74 7.01 -5.95
C ILE A 58 -18.89 7.53 -6.81
N ARG A 59 -19.07 8.85 -6.88
CA ARG A 59 -20.09 9.45 -7.75
C ARG A 59 -19.76 9.26 -9.23
N ARG A 60 -18.50 9.49 -9.62
CA ARG A 60 -18.04 9.39 -11.01
C ARG A 60 -18.28 8.01 -11.61
N PHE A 61 -18.06 6.96 -10.84
CA PHE A 61 -18.22 5.57 -11.29
C PHE A 61 -19.52 4.92 -10.78
N ASN A 62 -20.41 5.71 -10.17
CA ASN A 62 -21.68 5.24 -9.60
C ASN A 62 -21.53 4.01 -8.69
N LEU A 63 -20.52 4.04 -7.81
CA LEU A 63 -20.17 2.91 -6.95
C LEU A 63 -21.16 2.79 -5.78
N LYS A 64 -21.60 1.56 -5.49
CA LYS A 64 -22.34 1.23 -4.27
C LYS A 64 -21.36 0.81 -3.18
N LYS A 65 -21.24 1.61 -2.11
CA LYS A 65 -20.19 1.42 -1.08
C LYS A 65 -20.37 0.16 -0.22
N ASP A 66 -21.61 -0.28 -0.10
CA ASP A 66 -22.06 -1.48 0.62
C ASP A 66 -21.85 -2.76 -0.20
N GLU A 67 -21.86 -2.67 -1.53
CA GLU A 67 -21.58 -3.78 -2.43
C GLU A 67 -20.08 -3.91 -2.73
N LYS A 68 -19.35 -4.46 -1.74
CA LYS A 68 -17.92 -4.78 -1.88
C LYS A 68 -17.72 -6.17 -2.49
N PHE A 69 -16.73 -6.28 -3.35
CA PHE A 69 -16.28 -7.55 -3.92
C PHE A 69 -14.78 -7.75 -3.67
N ILE A 70 -14.36 -9.00 -3.64
CA ILE A 70 -12.96 -9.40 -3.52
C ILE A 70 -12.53 -10.03 -4.85
N TYR A 71 -11.42 -9.55 -5.40
CA TYR A 71 -10.82 -10.15 -6.59
C TYR A 71 -10.17 -11.50 -6.23
N ALA A 72 -10.61 -12.55 -6.92
CA ALA A 72 -10.20 -13.94 -6.74
C ALA A 72 -9.76 -14.61 -8.05
N GLY A 73 -9.67 -13.86 -9.15
CA GLY A 73 -9.19 -14.33 -10.45
C GLY A 73 -7.68 -14.60 -10.47
N GLU A 74 -7.13 -14.83 -11.67
CA GLU A 74 -5.69 -15.12 -11.80
C GLU A 74 -4.81 -13.88 -11.61
N LYS A 75 -3.60 -14.09 -11.07
CA LYS A 75 -2.60 -13.02 -10.93
C LYS A 75 -2.06 -12.62 -12.31
N SER A 76 -2.67 -11.61 -12.94
CA SER A 76 -2.20 -11.06 -14.22
C SER A 76 -1.01 -10.08 -14.08
N PRO A 77 -0.21 -9.84 -15.13
CA PRO A 77 0.85 -8.83 -15.12
C PRO A 77 0.30 -7.38 -15.16
N SER A 78 1.17 -6.44 -14.80
CA SER A 78 0.89 -5.03 -14.49
C SER A 78 0.27 -4.19 -15.64
N PRO A 79 -0.61 -3.20 -15.35
CA PRO A 79 -1.17 -2.89 -14.02
C PRO A 79 -2.26 -3.89 -13.68
N SER A 80 -2.04 -4.73 -12.68
CA SER A 80 -2.96 -5.81 -12.33
C SER A 80 -3.71 -5.55 -11.04
N LEU A 81 -4.90 -6.13 -10.96
CA LEU A 81 -5.57 -6.44 -9.71
C LEU A 81 -4.81 -7.59 -9.04
N SER A 82 -4.51 -7.43 -7.76
CA SER A 82 -3.93 -8.49 -6.95
C SER A 82 -5.04 -9.33 -6.34
N LEU A 83 -4.77 -10.62 -6.15
CA LEU A 83 -5.63 -11.48 -5.33
C LEU A 83 -5.94 -10.80 -4.00
N LEU A 84 -7.19 -10.95 -3.56
CA LEU A 84 -7.74 -10.33 -2.35
C LEU A 84 -7.91 -8.80 -2.41
N ASP A 85 -7.70 -8.14 -3.55
CA ASP A 85 -8.04 -6.72 -3.69
C ASP A 85 -9.54 -6.49 -3.51
N VAL A 86 -9.90 -5.41 -2.81
CA VAL A 86 -11.28 -4.97 -2.63
C VAL A 86 -11.66 -4.09 -3.82
N VAL A 87 -12.72 -4.49 -4.51
CA VAL A 87 -13.21 -3.82 -5.71
C VAL A 87 -14.71 -3.56 -5.63
N TYR A 88 -15.15 -2.58 -6.42
CA TYR A 88 -16.54 -2.14 -6.51
C TYR A 88 -16.97 -2.19 -7.97
N LYS A 89 -18.18 -2.70 -8.25
CA LYS A 89 -18.72 -2.69 -9.61
C LYS A 89 -19.03 -1.26 -10.09
N VAL A 90 -18.81 -1.00 -11.36
CA VAL A 90 -19.25 0.22 -12.05
C VAL A 90 -20.70 0.01 -12.54
N TYR A 91 -21.55 1.02 -12.35
CA TYR A 91 -22.95 0.97 -12.77
C TYR A 91 -23.34 2.10 -13.74
N PRO A 92 -24.21 1.88 -14.73
CA PRO A 92 -24.81 0.59 -15.09
C PRO A 92 -23.75 -0.41 -15.58
N GLU A 93 -24.02 -1.71 -15.42
CA GLU A 93 -23.09 -2.74 -15.90
C GLU A 93 -23.03 -2.68 -17.43
N GLU A 94 -21.82 -2.65 -17.98
CA GLU A 94 -21.57 -2.70 -19.42
C GLU A 94 -21.45 -4.17 -19.89
N ALA A 95 -21.36 -4.38 -21.21
CA ALA A 95 -21.17 -5.72 -21.78
C ALA A 95 -19.91 -6.43 -21.25
N GLN A 96 -18.87 -5.65 -20.92
CA GLN A 96 -17.71 -6.10 -20.15
C GLN A 96 -17.83 -5.55 -18.73
N LEU A 97 -17.72 -6.43 -17.73
CA LEU A 97 -17.79 -6.01 -16.33
C LEU A 97 -16.57 -5.18 -15.96
N MET A 98 -16.83 -3.95 -15.52
CA MET A 98 -15.81 -3.03 -15.03
C MET A 98 -15.89 -2.93 -13.52
N VAL A 99 -14.73 -2.99 -12.87
CA VAL A 99 -14.60 -2.80 -11.42
C VAL A 99 -13.60 -1.71 -11.10
N VAL A 100 -13.80 -1.05 -9.96
CA VAL A 100 -12.91 -0.01 -9.44
C VAL A 100 -12.23 -0.52 -8.18
N LYS A 101 -10.89 -0.44 -8.16
CA LYS A 101 -10.12 -0.51 -6.92
C LYS A 101 -9.93 0.91 -6.40
N LEU A 102 -10.41 1.18 -5.19
CA LEU A 102 -10.16 2.43 -4.48
C LEU A 102 -8.92 2.25 -3.60
N ASP A 103 -8.02 3.23 -3.63
CA ASP A 103 -6.97 3.38 -2.63
C ASP A 103 -7.49 4.35 -1.57
N ILE A 104 -8.01 3.81 -0.46
CA ILE A 104 -8.64 4.61 0.60
C ILE A 104 -7.62 5.53 1.29
N GLN A 105 -6.36 5.11 1.36
CA GLN A 105 -5.30 5.87 2.00
C GLN A 105 -4.84 7.07 1.17
N LYS A 106 -4.89 6.98 -0.17
CA LYS A 106 -4.47 8.09 -1.07
C LYS A 106 -5.64 8.82 -1.72
N GLY A 107 -6.84 8.26 -1.64
CA GLY A 107 -8.04 8.77 -2.30
C GLY A 107 -7.95 8.73 -3.82
N ASN A 108 -7.32 7.69 -4.37
CA ASN A 108 -7.24 7.46 -5.82
C ASN A 108 -8.06 6.22 -6.21
N ALA A 109 -8.26 6.03 -7.52
CA ALA A 109 -9.02 4.93 -8.05
C ALA A 109 -8.40 4.44 -9.35
N ARG A 110 -8.52 3.13 -9.62
CA ARG A 110 -8.19 2.52 -10.91
C ARG A 110 -9.33 1.60 -11.34
N VAL A 111 -9.65 1.65 -12.63
CA VAL A 111 -10.71 0.83 -13.23
C VAL A 111 -10.07 -0.35 -13.94
N TYR A 112 -10.67 -1.52 -13.82
CA TYR A 112 -10.19 -2.76 -14.40
C TYR A 112 -11.34 -3.51 -15.07
N PRO A 113 -11.14 -4.04 -16.28
CA PRO A 113 -12.01 -5.05 -16.84
C PRO A 113 -11.77 -6.38 -16.13
N VAL A 114 -12.84 -7.07 -15.73
CA VAL A 114 -12.77 -8.39 -15.09
C VAL A 114 -13.88 -9.30 -15.59
N SER A 115 -13.70 -10.61 -15.45
CA SER A 115 -14.80 -11.54 -15.66
C SER A 115 -15.67 -11.59 -14.39
N PRO A 116 -17.00 -11.80 -14.49
CA PRO A 116 -17.86 -11.93 -13.31
C PRO A 116 -17.41 -13.02 -12.33
N GLN A 117 -16.82 -14.11 -12.83
CA GLN A 117 -16.29 -15.20 -11.99
C GLN A 117 -15.00 -14.82 -11.23
N ASP A 118 -14.30 -13.77 -11.63
CA ASP A 118 -13.03 -13.34 -11.02
C ASP A 118 -13.26 -12.50 -9.75
N ILE A 119 -14.51 -12.16 -9.44
CA ILE A 119 -14.88 -11.41 -8.24
C ILE A 119 -15.89 -12.20 -7.43
N GLN A 120 -15.81 -12.08 -6.11
CA GLN A 120 -16.79 -12.68 -5.18
C GLN A 120 -17.28 -11.62 -4.20
N PRO A 121 -18.54 -11.66 -3.77
CA PRO A 121 -19.04 -10.75 -2.73
C PRO A 121 -18.18 -10.83 -1.47
N TYR A 122 -17.88 -9.68 -0.85
CA TYR A 122 -17.10 -9.64 0.39
C TYR A 122 -17.77 -10.42 1.53
N THR A 123 -19.10 -10.45 1.58
CA THR A 123 -19.86 -11.24 2.56
C THR A 123 -19.47 -12.73 2.55
N SER A 124 -19.16 -13.29 1.39
CA SER A 124 -18.68 -14.67 1.24
C SER A 124 -17.29 -14.88 1.82
N PHE A 125 -16.44 -13.84 1.87
CA PHE A 125 -15.12 -13.87 2.50
C PHE A 125 -15.21 -13.61 4.01
N ALA A 126 -16.08 -12.71 4.44
CA ALA A 126 -16.29 -12.39 5.85
C ALA A 126 -16.80 -13.60 6.66
N ALA A 127 -17.52 -14.53 6.01
CA ALA A 127 -17.99 -15.78 6.62
C ALA A 127 -16.91 -16.87 6.75
N ARG A 128 -15.73 -16.70 6.13
CA ARG A 128 -14.62 -17.66 6.17
C ARG A 128 -13.71 -17.39 7.37
N PRO A 129 -12.86 -18.37 7.78
CA PRO A 129 -11.82 -18.12 8.78
C PRO A 129 -10.92 -16.95 8.39
N TYR A 130 -10.40 -16.23 9.39
CA TYR A 130 -9.56 -15.04 9.17
C TYR A 130 -8.39 -15.27 8.21
N ASP A 131 -7.77 -16.46 8.24
CA ASP A 131 -6.66 -16.80 7.35
C ASP A 131 -7.07 -16.79 5.86
N ALA A 132 -8.35 -17.01 5.51
CA ALA A 132 -8.83 -16.90 4.14
C ALA A 132 -8.85 -15.45 3.63
N ARG A 133 -8.71 -14.46 4.52
CA ARG A 133 -8.62 -13.02 4.23
C ARG A 133 -7.16 -12.54 4.13
N VAL A 134 -6.20 -13.43 4.30
CA VAL A 134 -4.76 -13.15 4.23
C VAL A 134 -4.17 -13.85 3.01
N ALA A 135 -3.32 -13.17 2.26
CA ALA A 135 -2.66 -13.76 1.10
C ALA A 135 -1.84 -15.00 1.50
N SER A 136 -1.95 -16.06 0.70
CA SER A 136 -1.36 -17.37 1.01
C SER A 136 0.17 -17.32 1.07
N ASP A 137 0.82 -16.42 0.35
CA ASP A 137 2.27 -16.22 0.40
C ASP A 137 2.76 -15.56 1.70
N ILE A 138 1.87 -14.96 2.47
CA ILE A 138 2.16 -14.51 3.84
C ILE A 138 2.08 -15.69 4.79
N LEU A 139 1.04 -16.52 4.70
CA LEU A 139 0.81 -17.64 5.62
C LEU A 139 1.73 -18.83 5.34
N SER A 140 2.01 -19.09 4.07
CA SER A 140 2.71 -20.28 3.57
C SER A 140 3.49 -19.90 2.31
N PRO A 141 4.60 -19.14 2.45
CA PRO A 141 5.33 -18.55 1.32
C PRO A 141 5.89 -19.58 0.32
N GLY A 142 6.14 -20.83 0.74
CA GLY A 142 6.65 -21.87 -0.15
C GLY A 142 7.91 -21.41 -0.91
N ALA A 143 7.89 -21.50 -2.24
CA ALA A 143 9.00 -21.09 -3.09
C ALA A 143 9.31 -19.58 -3.02
N SER A 144 8.33 -18.72 -2.72
CA SER A 144 8.51 -17.27 -2.61
C SER A 144 9.43 -16.89 -1.44
N ALA A 145 9.55 -17.77 -0.43
CA ALA A 145 10.42 -17.57 0.72
C ALA A 145 11.91 -17.55 0.40
N THR A 146 12.34 -18.13 -0.73
CA THR A 146 13.77 -18.40 -1.02
C THR A 146 14.64 -17.15 -0.85
N ARG A 147 14.20 -16.02 -1.39
CA ARG A 147 14.92 -14.74 -1.28
C ARG A 147 14.94 -14.21 0.15
N SER A 148 13.81 -14.24 0.83
CA SER A 148 13.71 -13.78 2.23
C SER A 148 14.53 -14.65 3.18
N LYS A 149 14.56 -15.98 2.98
CA LYS A 149 15.42 -16.90 3.74
C LYS A 149 16.90 -16.57 3.56
N ALA A 150 17.33 -16.33 2.33
CA ALA A 150 18.72 -15.95 2.04
C ALA A 150 19.10 -14.59 2.65
N TYR A 151 18.17 -13.63 2.66
CA TYR A 151 18.40 -12.29 3.19
C TYR A 151 18.42 -12.27 4.73
N PHE A 152 17.38 -12.81 5.37
CA PHE A 152 17.21 -12.75 6.82
C PHE A 152 17.93 -13.86 7.60
N LYS A 153 18.33 -14.95 6.92
CA LYS A 153 19.12 -16.05 7.50
C LYS A 153 18.51 -16.54 8.82
N ASP A 154 19.26 -16.46 9.92
CA ASP A 154 18.84 -16.92 11.26
C ASP A 154 17.64 -16.14 11.81
N TRP A 155 17.36 -14.93 11.30
CA TRP A 155 16.20 -14.13 11.68
C TRP A 155 14.95 -14.44 10.85
N TYR A 156 15.04 -15.34 9.84
CA TYR A 156 13.92 -15.62 8.94
C TYR A 156 12.66 -16.12 9.66
N ASP A 157 12.80 -16.97 10.67
CA ASP A 157 11.63 -17.50 11.38
C ASP A 157 10.93 -16.40 12.20
N THR A 158 11.69 -15.50 12.82
CA THR A 158 11.15 -14.30 13.49
C THR A 158 10.50 -13.33 12.52
N TYR A 159 11.13 -13.12 11.36
CA TYR A 159 10.58 -12.32 10.26
C TYR A 159 9.23 -12.87 9.81
N GLN A 160 9.19 -14.17 9.51
CA GLN A 160 8.02 -14.84 8.97
C GLN A 160 6.90 -14.90 10.02
N SER A 161 7.22 -15.17 11.28
CA SER A 161 6.29 -15.10 12.41
C SER A 161 5.67 -13.71 12.54
N SER A 162 6.50 -12.65 12.54
CA SER A 162 6.04 -11.26 12.61
C SER A 162 5.10 -10.88 11.45
N ARG A 163 5.40 -11.33 10.22
CA ARG A 163 4.52 -11.11 9.05
C ARG A 163 3.14 -11.71 9.26
N VAL A 164 3.09 -12.98 9.69
CA VAL A 164 1.84 -13.71 9.91
C VAL A 164 1.05 -13.08 11.06
N LYS A 165 1.72 -12.74 12.18
CA LYS A 165 1.11 -12.08 13.33
C LYS A 165 0.47 -10.75 12.93
N LEU A 166 1.19 -9.89 12.21
CA LEU A 166 0.66 -8.60 11.77
C LEU A 166 -0.55 -8.75 10.84
N ALA A 167 -0.45 -9.64 9.84
CA ALA A 167 -1.54 -9.86 8.89
C ALA A 167 -2.83 -10.35 9.58
N ARG A 168 -2.71 -11.35 10.46
CA ARG A 168 -3.84 -11.88 11.24
C ARG A 168 -4.44 -10.82 12.15
N LYS A 169 -3.60 -10.01 12.81
CA LYS A 169 -4.05 -8.93 13.69
C LYS A 169 -4.89 -7.90 12.94
N ILE A 170 -4.49 -7.51 11.73
CA ILE A 170 -5.22 -6.53 10.90
C ILE A 170 -6.60 -7.03 10.48
N VAL A 171 -6.71 -8.28 10.04
CA VAL A 171 -8.03 -8.83 9.65
C VAL A 171 -8.94 -9.09 10.85
N ALA A 172 -8.36 -9.34 12.03
CA ALA A 172 -9.09 -9.51 13.29
C ALA A 172 -9.55 -8.18 13.91
N SER A 173 -8.85 -7.07 13.65
CA SER A 173 -9.19 -5.74 14.18
C SER A 173 -10.21 -4.98 13.32
N ASP A 174 -10.76 -5.62 12.28
CA ASP A 174 -11.64 -5.02 11.27
C ASP A 174 -11.09 -3.73 10.62
N ALA A 175 -9.77 -3.49 10.70
CA ALA A 175 -9.11 -2.35 10.07
C ALA A 175 -9.14 -2.46 8.54
N CYS A 176 -9.18 -3.69 8.03
CA CYS A 176 -9.29 -4.02 6.61
C CYS A 176 -10.07 -5.31 6.35
N GLU A 177 -10.68 -5.38 5.17
CA GLU A 177 -11.31 -6.58 4.66
C GLU A 177 -10.29 -7.71 4.42
N THR A 178 -9.13 -7.41 3.85
CA THR A 178 -8.12 -8.40 3.45
C THR A 178 -6.71 -7.83 3.57
N VAL A 179 -5.72 -8.71 3.73
CA VAL A 179 -4.29 -8.37 3.68
C VAL A 179 -3.66 -9.05 2.48
N THR A 180 -3.12 -8.25 1.56
CA THR A 180 -2.57 -8.72 0.27
C THR A 180 -1.06 -8.92 0.31
N ASN A 181 -0.35 -8.22 1.21
CA ASN A 181 1.09 -8.34 1.38
C ASN A 181 1.52 -7.87 2.77
N VAL A 182 2.66 -8.39 3.26
CA VAL A 182 3.39 -7.82 4.40
C VAL A 182 4.89 -7.82 4.08
N GLU A 183 5.49 -6.64 4.13
CA GLU A 183 6.91 -6.42 3.85
C GLU A 183 7.62 -5.79 5.04
N PHE A 184 8.93 -5.99 5.14
CA PHE A 184 9.77 -5.37 6.14
C PHE A 184 10.66 -4.32 5.47
N TYR A 185 10.63 -3.09 5.97
CA TYR A 185 11.45 -1.99 5.51
C TYR A 185 12.32 -1.49 6.66
N SER A 186 13.60 -1.23 6.38
CA SER A 186 14.58 -0.71 7.35
C SER A 186 14.97 0.76 7.12
N PHE A 187 14.46 1.39 6.06
CA PHE A 187 14.88 2.75 5.64
C PHE A 187 14.50 3.84 6.66
N ASN A 188 13.36 3.71 7.35
CA ASN A 188 12.86 4.68 8.34
C ASN A 188 12.78 4.06 9.74
N GLY A 189 13.72 3.15 10.05
CA GLY A 189 13.61 2.21 11.16
C GLY A 189 12.99 0.89 10.70
N ASP A 190 13.19 -0.13 11.54
CA ASP A 190 12.73 -1.49 11.29
C ASP A 190 11.21 -1.59 11.48
N MET A 191 10.48 -1.68 10.37
CA MET A 191 9.04 -1.78 10.38
C MET A 191 8.52 -2.84 9.43
N PHE A 192 7.54 -3.60 9.90
CA PHE A 192 6.65 -4.35 9.03
C PHE A 192 5.52 -3.45 8.56
N THR A 193 5.22 -3.49 7.27
CA THR A 193 4.09 -2.80 6.66
C THR A 193 3.22 -3.82 5.95
N ALA A 194 1.97 -3.93 6.38
CA ALA A 194 0.95 -4.74 5.73
C ALA A 194 0.12 -3.87 4.78
N ALA A 195 -0.07 -4.35 3.56
CA ALA A 195 -0.94 -3.74 2.56
C ALA A 195 -2.30 -4.45 2.54
N CYS A 196 -3.38 -3.68 2.51
CA CYS A 196 -4.73 -4.18 2.45
C CYS A 196 -5.31 -4.15 1.03
N GLY A 197 -6.31 -5.00 0.78
CA GLY A 197 -6.98 -5.04 -0.53
C GLY A 197 -7.70 -3.72 -0.90
N ASN A 198 -8.09 -2.92 0.08
CA ASN A 198 -8.70 -1.59 -0.09
C ASN A 198 -7.67 -0.44 -0.23
N GLY A 199 -6.38 -0.78 -0.37
CA GLY A 199 -5.29 0.18 -0.53
C GLY A 199 -4.84 0.88 0.75
N MET A 200 -5.42 0.57 1.90
CA MET A 200 -4.84 0.95 3.20
C MET A 200 -3.55 0.20 3.46
N ALA A 201 -2.65 0.78 4.25
CA ALA A 201 -1.47 0.11 4.77
C ALA A 201 -1.27 0.44 6.25
N PHE A 202 -0.83 -0.57 7.00
CA PHE A 202 -0.58 -0.47 8.44
C PHE A 202 0.84 -0.91 8.73
N SER A 203 1.54 -0.09 9.51
CA SER A 203 2.92 -0.36 9.88
C SER A 203 3.07 -0.51 11.38
N GLN A 204 3.87 -1.49 11.79
CA GLN A 204 4.31 -1.68 13.17
C GLN A 204 5.76 -2.15 13.20
N THR A 205 6.47 -1.74 14.24
CA THR A 205 7.80 -2.26 14.55
C THR A 205 7.70 -3.72 15.03
N PRO A 206 8.80 -4.50 14.96
CA PRO A 206 8.83 -5.85 15.52
C PRO A 206 8.37 -5.90 16.99
N ALA A 207 8.78 -4.93 17.82
CA ALA A 207 8.42 -4.87 19.23
C ALA A 207 6.92 -4.64 19.45
N GLU A 208 6.28 -3.79 18.65
CA GLU A 208 4.83 -3.54 18.72
C GLU A 208 4.02 -4.77 18.29
N ILE A 209 4.54 -5.56 17.34
CA ILE A 209 3.92 -6.82 16.92
C ILE A 209 4.01 -7.85 18.04
N GLU A 210 5.21 -8.04 18.62
CA GLU A 210 5.44 -8.99 19.71
C GLU A 210 4.68 -8.63 20.99
N ALA A 211 4.55 -7.34 21.30
CA ALA A 211 3.75 -6.85 22.43
C ALA A 211 2.23 -6.81 22.14
N GLU A 212 1.79 -7.36 21.00
CA GLU A 212 0.39 -7.39 20.56
C GLU A 212 -0.32 -6.02 20.60
N GLN A 213 0.43 -4.94 20.34
CA GLN A 213 -0.15 -3.61 20.36
C GLN A 213 -1.26 -3.47 19.31
N PRO A 214 -2.35 -2.76 19.61
CA PRO A 214 -3.47 -2.60 18.70
C PRO A 214 -3.03 -1.92 17.40
N ILE A 215 -3.74 -2.23 16.31
CA ILE A 215 -3.54 -1.53 15.04
C ILE A 215 -4.02 -0.09 15.21
N ASP A 216 -3.14 0.85 14.96
CA ASP A 216 -3.50 2.27 14.91
C ASP A 216 -4.20 2.57 13.57
N PRO A 217 -5.50 2.93 13.58
CA PRO A 217 -6.24 3.23 12.35
C PRO A 217 -5.83 4.55 11.71
N VAL A 218 -5.07 5.40 12.43
CA VAL A 218 -4.71 6.74 11.97
C VAL A 218 -3.75 6.65 10.79
N ILE A 219 -4.13 7.27 9.67
CA ILE A 219 -3.25 7.41 8.51
C ILE A 219 -2.11 8.36 8.89
N LYS A 220 -0.88 7.86 8.77
CA LYS A 220 0.34 8.62 9.02
C LYS A 220 1.11 8.82 7.73
N LYS A 221 1.77 9.97 7.63
CA LYS A 221 2.76 10.28 6.59
C LYS A 221 4.15 10.40 7.21
N TRP A 222 5.15 9.90 6.51
CA TRP A 222 6.54 10.08 6.89
C TRP A 222 7.02 11.44 6.39
N VAL A 223 7.49 12.28 7.30
CA VAL A 223 8.04 13.60 6.98
C VAL A 223 9.39 13.77 7.62
N VAL A 224 10.28 14.51 6.95
CA VAL A 224 11.54 14.96 7.53
C VAL A 224 11.31 16.36 8.09
N ILE A 225 11.31 16.49 9.41
CA ILE A 225 11.18 17.81 10.07
C ILE A 225 12.57 18.42 10.16
N ARG A 226 12.76 19.58 9.52
CA ARG A 226 14.00 20.36 9.67
C ARG A 226 13.99 21.09 11.02
N PRO A 227 15.10 21.10 11.77
CA PRO A 227 15.26 21.96 12.94
C PRO A 227 15.04 23.42 12.52
N GLN A 228 14.35 24.19 13.37
CA GLN A 228 14.16 25.62 13.19
C GLN A 228 15.42 26.40 13.56
#